data_AF-A0A328F7J9-F1
#
_entry.id   AF-A0A328F7J9-F1
#
_cell.length_a   1.000
_cell.length_b   1.000
_cell.length_c   1.000
_cell.angle_alpha   90.00
_cell.angle_beta   90.00
_cell.angle_gamma   90.00
#
_symmetry.space_group_name_H-M   'P 1'
#
loop_
_entity.id
_entity.type
_entity.pdbx_description
1 polymer ?
#
loop_
_entity_poly.entity_id
_entity_poly.type
_entity_poly.pdbx_seq_one_letter_code
_entity_poly.pdbx_strand_id
1 'polypeptide(L)'
;MMAMKIEQQLSYEYVRQEFEDVGEDLDQDLSIVRISVTRDVHTDSMDLEVCIYGQENDTDGPSVVQAVYSEADLVQGEETLGKRAFYVNTVLSLFDQDLLDLFIRSRTKIIWNDGDTTCRQIDPAHDGKTDILLPQNQ
;
A
#
# COMPACT_ATOMS: atom_id res chain seq x y z
N MET A 1 18.02 11.80 9.24
CA MET A 1 16.84 11.07 8.73
C MET A 1 16.19 12.00 7.73
N MET A 2 16.47 11.82 6.44
CA MET A 2 15.79 12.57 5.38
C MET A 2 14.38 12.01 5.28
N ALA A 3 13.37 12.87 5.31
CA ALA A 3 11.99 12.45 5.13
C ALA A 3 11.82 12.02 3.67
N MET A 4 11.37 10.77 3.48
CA MET A 4 10.98 10.23 2.19
C MET A 4 9.85 11.08 1.60
N LYS A 5 9.88 11.29 0.29
CA LYS A 5 8.89 12.11 -0.41
C LYS A 5 7.97 11.20 -1.22
N ILE A 6 6.79 10.92 -0.67
CA ILE A 6 5.71 10.34 -1.45
C ILE A 6 5.20 11.43 -2.39
N GLU A 7 5.32 11.19 -3.70
CA GLU A 7 4.93 12.20 -4.70
C GLU A 7 3.41 12.31 -4.88
N GLN A 8 2.66 11.27 -4.47
CA GLN A 8 1.22 11.24 -4.58
C GLN A 8 0.59 10.44 -3.43
N GLN A 9 -0.23 11.11 -2.63
CA GLN A 9 -1.07 10.50 -1.60
C GLN A 9 -2.47 10.28 -2.20
N LEU A 10 -3.03 9.08 -2.02
CA LEU A 10 -4.43 8.78 -2.32
C LEU A 10 -5.31 9.47 -1.29
N SER A 11 -6.27 10.28 -1.76
CA SER A 11 -7.23 10.95 -0.89
C SER A 11 -8.55 10.19 -0.80
N TYR A 12 -9.25 10.35 0.32
CA TYR A 12 -10.60 9.78 0.52
C TYR A 12 -11.54 10.18 -0.61
N GLU A 13 -11.57 11.47 -0.97
CA GLU A 13 -12.45 11.98 -2.03
C GLU A 13 -12.15 11.34 -3.40
N TYR A 14 -10.87 11.12 -3.72
CA TYR A 14 -10.50 10.44 -4.96
C TYR A 14 -10.99 8.99 -4.96
N VAL A 15 -10.65 8.22 -3.92
CA VAL A 15 -11.04 6.81 -3.82
C VAL A 15 -12.56 6.65 -3.80
N ARG A 16 -13.26 7.56 -3.12
CA ARG A 16 -14.72 7.58 -3.09
C ARG A 16 -15.32 7.77 -4.48
N GLN A 17 -14.81 8.73 -5.26
CA GLN A 17 -15.30 8.97 -6.61
C GLN A 17 -15.12 7.74 -7.51
N GLU A 18 -13.98 7.06 -7.42
CA GLU A 18 -13.72 5.85 -8.21
C GLU A 18 -14.68 4.70 -7.84
N PHE A 19 -15.04 4.57 -6.55
CA PHE A 19 -16.09 3.63 -6.11
C PHE A 19 -17.46 4.01 -6.68
N GLU A 20 -17.84 5.28 -6.61
CA GLU A 20 -19.12 5.77 -7.15
C GLU A 20 -19.21 5.53 -8.68
N ASP A 21 -18.10 5.66 -9.40
CA ASP A 21 -18.03 5.45 -10.85
C ASP A 21 -18.28 3.99 -11.27
N VAL A 22 -17.95 3.03 -10.41
CA VAL A 22 -18.25 1.60 -10.61
C VAL A 22 -19.57 1.16 -9.95
N GLY A 23 -20.30 2.09 -9.33
CA GLY A 23 -21.59 1.83 -8.69
C GLY A 23 -21.48 1.21 -7.30
N GLU A 24 -20.35 1.38 -6.62
CA GLU A 24 -20.08 0.93 -5.25
C GLU A 24 -20.09 2.12 -4.28
N ASP A 25 -20.36 1.85 -3.01
CA ASP A 25 -20.28 2.81 -1.90
C ASP A 25 -19.05 2.48 -1.06
N LEU A 26 -18.04 3.35 -1.10
CA LEU A 26 -16.77 3.17 -0.38
C LEU A 26 -16.96 2.83 1.11
N ASP A 27 -17.92 3.44 1.81
CA ASP A 27 -18.11 3.22 3.25
C ASP A 27 -18.80 1.87 3.56
N GLN A 28 -19.48 1.26 2.59
CA GLN A 28 -20.21 0.00 2.76
C GLN A 28 -19.51 -1.19 2.12
N ASP A 29 -18.89 -0.97 0.97
CA ASP A 29 -18.38 -2.01 0.09
C ASP A 29 -16.88 -2.27 0.32
N LEU A 30 -16.12 -1.31 0.85
CA LEU A 30 -14.68 -1.49 1.06
C LEU A 30 -14.31 -2.80 1.77
N SER A 31 -13.56 -3.66 1.07
CA SER A 31 -13.23 -5.01 1.52
C SER A 31 -11.74 -5.21 1.80
N ILE A 32 -10.89 -4.89 0.83
CA ILE A 32 -9.45 -5.16 0.89
C ILE A 32 -8.67 -4.10 0.11
N VAL A 33 -7.47 -3.80 0.60
CA VAL A 33 -6.45 -3.02 -0.11
C VAL A 33 -5.27 -3.93 -0.39
N ARG A 34 -4.77 -3.93 -1.61
CA ARG A 34 -3.56 -4.65 -2.02
C ARG A 34 -2.53 -3.67 -2.52
N ILE A 35 -1.29 -3.87 -2.10
CA ILE A 35 -0.15 -3.05 -2.50
C ILE A 35 0.88 -4.02 -3.05
N SER A 36 1.12 -3.97 -4.36
CA SER A 36 2.02 -4.89 -5.06
C SER A 36 3.24 -4.15 -5.59
N VAL A 37 4.42 -4.75 -5.46
CA VAL A 37 5.61 -4.26 -6.17
C VAL A 37 5.54 -4.75 -7.62
N THR A 38 5.48 -3.85 -8.60
CA THR A 38 5.16 -4.23 -10.00
C THR A 38 6.34 -4.19 -10.97
N ARG A 39 7.41 -3.42 -10.71
CA ARG A 39 8.66 -3.51 -11.51
C ARG A 39 9.85 -2.76 -10.90
N ASP A 40 11.02 -3.34 -11.12
CA ASP A 40 12.36 -2.81 -10.88
C ASP A 40 12.94 -2.30 -12.20
N VAL A 41 13.28 -1.00 -12.31
CA VAL A 41 13.96 -0.47 -13.51
C VAL A 41 15.05 0.57 -13.23
N HIS A 42 15.12 1.17 -12.04
CA HIS A 42 16.25 2.03 -11.70
C HIS A 42 16.68 1.81 -10.26
N THR A 43 17.99 1.81 -10.08
CA THR A 43 18.75 1.30 -8.93
C THR A 43 18.34 1.82 -7.55
N ASP A 44 17.42 2.77 -7.46
CA ASP A 44 16.92 3.46 -6.26
C ASP A 44 15.40 3.58 -6.05
N SER A 45 14.58 3.25 -7.05
CA SER A 45 13.12 3.45 -7.01
C SER A 45 12.36 2.14 -7.26
N MET A 46 11.19 1.97 -6.63
CA MET A 46 10.29 0.86 -6.94
C MET A 46 8.91 1.37 -7.31
N ASP A 47 8.32 0.70 -8.30
CA ASP A 47 6.95 0.92 -8.72
C ASP A 47 6.02 0.08 -7.85
N LEU A 48 5.09 0.74 -7.20
CA LEU A 48 4.01 0.13 -6.43
C LEU A 48 2.71 0.24 -7.22
N GLU A 49 1.88 -0.78 -7.14
CA GLU A 49 0.49 -0.74 -7.59
C GLU A 49 -0.41 -0.92 -6.38
N VAL A 50 -1.27 0.07 -6.14
CA VAL A 50 -2.27 0.06 -5.09
C VAL A 50 -3.61 -0.28 -5.72
N CYS A 51 -4.21 -1.38 -5.27
CA CYS A 51 -5.52 -1.85 -5.69
C CYS A 51 -6.48 -1.81 -4.50
N ILE A 52 -7.61 -1.13 -4.63
CA ILE A 52 -8.66 -1.06 -3.59
C ILE A 52 -9.92 -1.72 -4.13
N TYR A 53 -10.52 -2.62 -3.35
CA TYR A 53 -11.62 -3.48 -3.77
C TYR A 53 -12.88 -3.26 -2.92
N GLY A 54 -14.04 -3.12 -3.56
CA GLY A 54 -15.34 -3.03 -2.91
C GLY A 54 -16.10 -4.36 -2.72
N GLN A 55 -15.59 -5.50 -3.18
CA GLN A 55 -16.24 -6.79 -2.90
C GLN A 55 -15.22 -7.84 -2.46
N GLU A 56 -15.56 -8.55 -1.38
CA GLU A 56 -14.84 -9.76 -0.96
C GLU A 56 -14.98 -10.78 -2.10
N ASN A 57 -13.97 -10.92 -2.97
CA ASN A 57 -13.59 -12.10 -3.78
C ASN A 57 -12.79 -11.76 -5.05
N ASP A 58 -12.42 -10.50 -5.30
CA ASP A 58 -11.68 -10.04 -6.49
C ASP A 58 -12.33 -10.41 -7.84
N THR A 59 -13.58 -10.87 -7.84
CA THR A 59 -14.20 -11.45 -9.04
C THR A 59 -14.46 -10.42 -10.12
N ASP A 60 -14.73 -9.17 -9.73
CA ASP A 60 -15.00 -8.06 -10.63
C ASP A 60 -13.81 -7.09 -10.76
N GLY A 61 -12.67 -7.47 -10.19
CA GLY A 61 -11.47 -6.64 -10.16
C GLY A 61 -11.50 -5.53 -9.10
N PRO A 62 -10.44 -4.72 -9.01
CA PRO A 62 -10.37 -3.58 -8.10
C PRO A 62 -11.18 -2.38 -8.61
N SER A 63 -11.85 -1.70 -7.68
CA SER A 63 -12.55 -0.42 -7.90
C SER A 63 -11.56 0.72 -8.14
N VAL A 64 -10.35 0.62 -7.57
CA VAL A 64 -9.24 1.57 -7.79
C VAL A 64 -7.98 0.82 -8.17
N VAL A 65 -7.30 1.26 -9.23
CA VAL A 65 -5.92 0.84 -9.56
C VAL A 65 -5.06 2.08 -9.72
N GLN A 66 -4.11 2.27 -8.80
CA GLN A 66 -3.18 3.39 -8.84
C GLN A 66 -1.73 2.91 -8.86
N ALA A 67 -0.98 3.33 -9.89
CA ALA A 67 0.48 3.22 -9.89
C ALA A 67 1.06 4.35 -9.02
N VAL A 68 1.92 3.98 -8.07
CA VAL A 68 2.60 4.91 -7.16
C VAL A 68 4.09 4.68 -7.20
N TYR A 69 4.84 5.77 -7.24
CA TYR A 69 6.30 5.75 -7.17
C TYR A 69 6.74 5.95 -5.73
N SER A 70 7.61 5.07 -5.24
CA SER A 70 8.18 5.20 -3.90
C SER A 70 9.66 4.82 -3.89
N GLU A 71 10.47 5.66 -3.24
CA GLU A 71 11.87 5.35 -2.99
C GLU A 71 11.96 4.32 -1.86
N ALA A 72 12.56 3.17 -2.12
CA ALA A 72 12.80 2.18 -1.07
C ALA A 72 14.00 2.61 -0.22
N ASP A 73 13.83 2.66 1.11
CA ASP A 73 14.92 2.99 2.03
C ASP A 73 15.96 1.88 2.04
N LEU A 74 17.24 2.25 2.02
CA LEU A 74 18.31 1.29 2.28
C LEU A 74 18.39 1.01 3.79
N VAL A 75 17.88 -0.14 4.22
CA VAL A 75 17.90 -0.51 5.63
C VAL A 75 19.23 -1.19 5.96
N GLN A 76 19.92 -0.67 6.98
CA GLN A 76 21.13 -1.30 7.53
C GLN A 76 20.79 -1.97 8.87
N GLY A 77 20.70 -3.31 8.85
CA GLY A 77 20.55 -4.14 10.05
C GLY A 77 21.41 -5.40 9.94
N GLU A 78 21.71 -6.05 11.08
CA GLU A 78 22.60 -7.23 11.14
C GLU A 78 22.15 -8.38 10.20
N GLU A 79 20.85 -8.49 9.91
CA GLU A 79 20.26 -9.51 9.01
C GLU A 79 19.82 -8.98 7.63
N THR A 80 19.80 -7.66 7.43
CA THR A 80 19.25 -6.98 6.23
C THR A 80 20.23 -6.05 5.55
N LEU A 81 21.52 -6.13 5.92
CA LEU A 81 22.61 -5.34 5.35
C LEU A 81 22.55 -5.27 3.82
N GLY A 82 22.21 -4.07 3.31
CA GLY A 82 22.22 -3.78 1.87
C GLY A 82 20.92 -4.10 1.14
N LYS A 83 19.84 -4.49 1.84
CA LYS A 83 18.52 -4.66 1.24
C LYS A 83 17.73 -3.35 1.28
N ARG A 84 17.08 -3.00 0.18
CA ARG A 84 16.08 -1.92 0.15
C ARG A 84 14.80 -2.44 0.78
N ALA A 85 14.15 -1.65 1.62
CA ALA A 85 12.92 -2.03 2.27
C ALA A 85 11.97 -0.84 2.32
N PHE A 86 10.70 -1.15 2.56
CA PHE A 86 9.73 -0.14 2.96
C PHE A 86 9.43 -0.29 4.43
N TYR A 87 9.43 0.81 5.16
CA TYR A 87 8.81 0.82 6.47
C TYR A 87 7.28 0.79 6.30
N VAL A 88 6.58 0.09 7.19
CA VAL A 88 5.11 0.04 7.15
C VAL A 88 4.50 1.44 7.20
N ASN A 89 5.04 2.34 8.01
CA ASN A 89 4.56 3.73 8.09
C ASN A 89 4.69 4.49 6.74
N THR A 90 5.74 4.22 5.97
CA THR A 90 5.92 4.77 4.62
C THR A 90 4.80 4.28 3.71
N VAL A 91 4.49 2.99 3.75
CA VAL A 91 3.40 2.41 2.94
C VAL A 91 2.05 2.99 3.36
N LEU A 92 1.81 3.17 4.66
CA LEU A 92 0.58 3.78 5.16
C LEU A 92 0.45 5.26 4.78
N SER A 93 1.56 6.00 4.65
CA SER A 93 1.52 7.39 4.18
C SER A 93 1.15 7.56 2.70
N LEU A 94 0.94 6.47 1.96
CA LEU A 94 0.28 6.50 0.64
C LEU A 94 -1.19 6.94 0.74
N PHE A 95 -1.81 6.83 1.91
CA PHE A 95 -3.21 7.15 2.15
C PHE A 95 -3.32 8.40 3.02
N ASP A 96 -4.31 9.24 2.77
CA ASP A 96 -4.65 10.33 3.68
C ASP A 96 -5.23 9.82 5.01
N GLN A 97 -5.30 10.72 5.99
CA GLN A 97 -5.75 10.35 7.33
C GLN A 97 -7.21 9.86 7.30
N ASP A 98 -8.05 10.41 6.44
CA ASP A 98 -9.46 10.05 6.35
C ASP A 98 -9.65 8.63 5.81
N LEU A 99 -8.85 8.21 4.82
CA LEU A 99 -8.78 6.82 4.35
C LEU A 99 -8.23 5.87 5.40
N LEU A 100 -7.16 6.25 6.10
CA LEU A 100 -6.61 5.43 7.18
C LEU A 100 -7.65 5.22 8.29
N ASP A 101 -8.37 6.27 8.68
CA ASP A 101 -9.44 6.21 9.67
C ASP A 101 -10.61 5.33 9.19
N LEU A 102 -10.94 5.38 7.89
CA LEU A 102 -11.89 4.46 7.28
C LEU A 102 -11.39 3.02 7.41
N PHE A 103 -10.17 2.71 6.99
CA PHE A 103 -9.61 1.35 7.02
C PHE A 103 -9.62 0.75 8.42
N ILE A 104 -9.29 1.56 9.43
CA ILE A 104 -9.33 1.17 10.84
C ILE A 104 -10.78 0.88 11.27
N ARG A 105 -11.73 1.77 10.94
CA ARG A 105 -13.14 1.65 11.32
C ARG A 105 -13.82 0.44 10.67
N SER A 106 -13.58 0.20 9.39
CA SER A 106 -14.10 -0.94 8.62
C SER A 106 -13.35 -2.24 8.88
N ARG A 107 -12.20 -2.18 9.58
CA ARG A 107 -11.26 -3.32 9.76
C ARG A 107 -10.79 -3.88 8.42
N THR A 108 -10.59 -3.01 7.44
CA THR A 108 -10.13 -3.38 6.11
C THR A 108 -8.72 -3.97 6.19
N LYS A 109 -8.51 -5.09 5.49
CA LYS A 109 -7.20 -5.72 5.42
C LYS A 109 -6.36 -5.01 4.36
N ILE A 110 -5.15 -4.58 4.74
CA ILE A 110 -4.15 -4.11 3.80
C ILE A 110 -3.17 -5.26 3.58
N ILE A 111 -3.01 -5.70 2.33
CA ILE A 111 -2.12 -6.80 1.96
C ILE A 111 -0.95 -6.23 1.15
N TRP A 112 0.25 -6.41 1.68
CA TRP A 112 1.49 -6.22 0.94
C TRP A 112 1.82 -7.47 0.14
N ASN A 113 2.01 -7.32 -1.16
CA ASN A 113 2.48 -8.36 -2.06
C ASN A 113 3.88 -8.00 -2.58
N ASP A 114 4.86 -8.85 -2.27
CA ASP A 114 6.27 -8.63 -2.60
C ASP A 114 6.63 -8.88 -4.07
N GLY A 115 5.65 -9.22 -4.91
CA GLY A 115 5.79 -9.35 -6.36
C GLY A 115 5.92 -10.79 -6.86
N ASP A 116 6.04 -11.79 -5.99
CA ASP A 116 6.17 -13.19 -6.43
C ASP A 116 5.32 -14.19 -5.66
N THR A 117 5.29 -14.18 -4.31
CA THR A 117 4.59 -15.25 -3.56
C THR A 117 4.20 -14.93 -2.12
N THR A 118 4.76 -13.90 -1.47
CA THR A 118 4.47 -13.66 -0.05
C THR A 118 3.53 -12.48 0.12
N CYS A 119 2.37 -12.77 0.69
CA CYS A 119 1.44 -11.76 1.16
C CYS A 119 1.65 -11.52 2.65
N ARG A 120 1.88 -10.26 3.05
CA ARG A 120 1.87 -9.85 4.45
C ARG A 120 0.68 -8.94 4.71
N GLN A 121 -0.06 -9.22 5.77
CA GLN A 121 -1.11 -8.31 6.22
C GLN A 121 -0.47 -7.18 7.03
N ILE A 122 -0.81 -5.95 6.67
CA ILE A 122 -0.48 -4.73 7.41
C ILE A 122 -1.71 -4.36 8.23
N ASP A 123 -1.50 -4.06 9.52
CA ASP A 123 -2.52 -3.49 10.38
C ASP A 123 -2.42 -1.96 10.35
N PRO A 124 -3.39 -1.23 9.76
CA PRO A 124 -3.34 0.24 9.72
C PRO A 124 -3.47 0.89 11.09
N ALA A 125 -3.94 0.17 12.12
CA ALA A 125 -3.99 0.66 13.49
C ALA A 125 -2.65 0.50 14.23
N HIS A 126 -1.69 -0.22 13.65
CA HIS A 126 -0.35 -0.39 14.22
C HIS A 126 0.55 0.75 13.76
N ASP A 127 1.30 1.36 14.68
CA ASP A 127 2.14 2.52 14.33
C ASP A 127 3.31 2.15 13.42
N GLY A 128 3.67 0.86 13.33
CA GLY A 128 4.43 0.26 12.22
C GLY A 128 5.82 0.86 12.00
N LYS A 129 6.30 1.69 12.92
CA LYS A 129 7.50 2.53 12.74
C LYS A 129 8.78 1.72 12.62
N THR A 130 8.77 0.49 13.10
CA THR A 130 9.90 -0.44 13.05
C THR A 130 9.68 -1.62 12.13
N ASP A 131 8.46 -1.79 11.63
CA ASP A 131 8.12 -2.94 10.79
C ASP A 131 8.58 -2.69 9.37
N ILE A 132 9.38 -3.62 8.85
CA ILE A 132 9.95 -3.55 7.51
C ILE A 132 9.32 -4.57 6.57
N LEU A 133 9.05 -4.10 5.36
CA LEU A 133 8.55 -4.85 4.22
C LEU A 133 9.70 -4.98 3.23
N LEU A 134 10.13 -6.22 3.01
CA LEU A 134 11.22 -6.54 2.09
C LEU A 134 10.63 -6.99 0.75
N PRO A 135 10.98 -6.37 -0.38
CA PRO A 135 10.78 -6.97 -1.69
C PRO A 135 11.71 -8.20 -1.81
N GLN A 136 11.21 -9.34 -2.31
CA GLN A 136 12.04 -10.55 -2.47
C GLN A 136 13.04 -10.45 -3.63
N ASN A 137 12.73 -9.65 -4.65
CA ASN A 137 13.52 -9.57 -5.89
C ASN A 137 14.61 -8.49 -5.84
N GLN A 138 15.54 -8.62 -4.89
CA GLN A 138 16.78 -7.82 -4.84
C GLN A 138 18.03 -8.65 -5.04
#